data_AF-A0A847XKU2-F1
#
_entry.id   AF-A0A847XKU2-F1
#
_cell.length_a   1.000
_cell.length_b   1.000
_cell.length_c   1.000
_cell.angle_alpha   90.00
_cell.angle_beta   90.00
_cell.angle_gamma   90.00
#
_symmetry.space_group_name_H-M   'P 1'
#
loop_
_entity.id
_entity.type
_entity.pdbx_description
1 polymer ?
#
loop_
_entity_poly.entity_id
_entity_poly.type
_entity_poly.pdbx_seq_one_letter_code
_entity_poly.pdbx_strand_id
1 'polypeptide(L)'
;MKADVKKHIGRQQDKKWKQYNENLQKFSVSNDFIGLASTYQEMANFVKNEGKDNTHLLDLAYEMKLKFQTNLLNEYKKSNVVTEVEIIATDNSCEACMQLNGNIFPINEALLKKLLPVKNCSHKYGCRCVYVPIVD
;
A
#
# COMPACT_ATOMS: atom_id res chain seq x y z
N MET A 1 -2.87 -39.07 -11.71
CA MET A 1 -2.00 -38.24 -10.82
C MET A 1 -1.65 -36.87 -11.37
N LYS A 2 -0.96 -36.69 -12.52
CA LYS A 2 -0.56 -35.34 -12.99
C LYS A 2 -1.73 -34.44 -13.46
N ALA A 3 -2.82 -35.01 -13.97
CA ALA A 3 -3.99 -34.26 -14.44
C ALA A 3 -4.87 -33.72 -13.29
N ASP A 4 -5.06 -34.50 -12.23
CA ASP A 4 -5.87 -34.12 -11.07
C ASP A 4 -5.23 -32.99 -10.26
N VAL A 5 -3.89 -33.00 -10.14
CA VAL A 5 -3.12 -31.94 -9.49
C VAL A 5 -3.25 -30.62 -10.25
N LYS A 6 -3.15 -30.63 -11.59
CA LYS A 6 -3.34 -29.43 -12.42
C LYS A 6 -4.76 -28.87 -12.31
N LYS A 7 -5.77 -29.72 -12.31
CA LYS A 7 -7.19 -29.32 -12.16
C LYS A 7 -7.48 -28.75 -10.77
N HIS A 8 -6.84 -29.29 -9.73
CA HIS A 8 -6.96 -28.77 -8.37
C HIS A 8 -6.29 -27.39 -8.22
N ILE A 9 -5.08 -27.21 -8.78
CA ILE A 9 -4.37 -25.93 -8.80
C ILE A 9 -5.19 -24.86 -9.54
N GLY A 10 -5.72 -25.17 -10.72
CA GLY A 10 -6.57 -24.23 -11.48
C GLY A 10 -7.80 -23.77 -10.70
N ARG A 11 -8.50 -24.69 -10.02
CA ARG A 11 -9.66 -24.33 -9.16
C ARG A 11 -9.29 -23.45 -7.97
N GLN A 12 -8.08 -23.59 -7.42
CA GLN A 12 -7.62 -22.72 -6.33
C GLN A 12 -7.26 -21.32 -6.85
N GLN A 13 -6.66 -21.23 -8.04
CA GLN A 13 -6.37 -19.94 -8.69
C GLN A 13 -7.66 -19.16 -8.97
N ASP A 14 -8.69 -19.81 -9.52
CA ASP A 14 -9.99 -19.17 -9.82
C ASP A 14 -10.66 -18.60 -8.56
N LYS A 15 -10.63 -19.35 -7.45
CA LYS A 15 -11.18 -18.88 -6.17
C LYS A 15 -10.46 -17.65 -5.65
N LYS A 16 -9.13 -17.60 -5.80
CA LYS A 16 -8.31 -16.50 -5.32
C LYS A 16 -8.54 -15.22 -6.14
N TRP A 17 -8.62 -15.35 -7.45
CA TRP A 17 -9.00 -14.22 -8.33
C TRP A 17 -10.41 -13.71 -8.06
N LYS A 18 -11.37 -14.61 -7.82
CA LYS A 18 -12.73 -14.22 -7.43
C LYS A 18 -12.71 -13.36 -6.16
N GLN A 19 -11.98 -13.79 -5.13
CA GLN A 19 -11.84 -13.04 -3.88
C GLN A 19 -11.19 -11.66 -4.11
N TYR A 20 -10.15 -11.58 -4.94
CA TYR A 20 -9.53 -10.29 -5.27
C TYR A 20 -10.51 -9.33 -5.93
N ASN A 21 -11.29 -9.80 -6.90
CA ASN A 21 -12.27 -8.98 -7.58
C ASN A 21 -13.39 -8.49 -6.64
N GLU A 22 -13.88 -9.36 -5.75
CA GLU A 22 -14.86 -9.00 -4.71
C GLU A 22 -14.31 -7.92 -3.77
N ASN A 23 -13.05 -8.06 -3.33
CA ASN A 23 -12.38 -7.05 -2.50
C ASN A 23 -12.20 -5.72 -3.24
N LEU A 24 -11.73 -5.75 -4.49
CA LEU A 24 -11.57 -4.54 -5.31
C LEU A 24 -12.91 -3.81 -5.48
N GLN A 25 -14.00 -4.54 -5.76
CA GLN A 25 -15.34 -3.95 -5.86
C GLN A 25 -15.77 -3.32 -4.54
N LYS A 26 -15.65 -4.06 -3.42
CA LYS A 26 -16.01 -3.58 -2.09
C LYS A 26 -15.26 -2.30 -1.73
N PHE A 27 -13.94 -2.30 -1.87
CA PHE A 27 -13.09 -1.17 -1.46
C PHE A 27 -13.19 0.02 -2.42
N SER A 28 -13.47 -0.22 -3.70
CA SER A 28 -13.74 0.86 -4.66
C SER A 28 -15.03 1.60 -4.30
N VAL A 29 -16.11 0.88 -3.96
CA VAL A 29 -17.39 1.48 -3.54
C VAL A 29 -17.23 2.33 -2.27
N SER A 30 -16.40 1.90 -1.32
CA SER A 30 -16.18 2.62 -0.06
C SER A 30 -15.05 3.65 -0.12
N ASN A 31 -14.39 3.86 -1.26
CA ASN A 31 -13.15 4.64 -1.37
C ASN A 31 -12.06 4.24 -0.35
N ASP A 32 -11.98 2.95 -0.01
CA ASP A 32 -10.97 2.42 0.90
C ASP A 32 -9.66 2.20 0.14
N PHE A 33 -8.87 3.26 0.02
CA PHE A 33 -7.60 3.23 -0.70
C PHE A 33 -6.55 2.34 -0.04
N ILE A 34 -6.65 2.06 1.27
CA ILE A 34 -5.77 1.08 1.94
C ILE A 34 -6.16 -0.35 1.56
N GLY A 35 -7.45 -0.66 1.58
CA GLY A 35 -7.97 -1.95 1.13
C GLY A 35 -7.61 -2.23 -0.34
N LEU A 36 -7.78 -1.23 -1.21
CA LEU A 36 -7.38 -1.32 -2.62
C LEU A 36 -5.86 -1.56 -2.78
N ALA A 37 -5.03 -0.75 -2.11
CA ALA A 37 -3.57 -0.91 -2.17
C ALA A 37 -3.12 -2.30 -1.72
N SER A 38 -3.69 -2.78 -0.62
CA SER A 38 -3.37 -4.11 -0.06
C SER A 38 -3.79 -5.23 -1.01
N THR A 39 -4.98 -5.11 -1.61
CA THR A 39 -5.49 -6.09 -2.58
C THR A 39 -4.60 -6.16 -3.82
N TYR A 40 -4.22 -5.02 -4.40
CA TYR A 40 -3.30 -4.99 -5.55
C TYR A 40 -1.91 -5.55 -5.21
N GLN A 41 -1.37 -5.26 -4.02
CA GLN A 41 -0.10 -5.82 -3.57
C GLN A 41 -0.15 -7.35 -3.46
N GLU A 42 -1.24 -7.89 -2.92
CA GLU A 42 -1.44 -9.33 -2.83
C GLU A 42 -1.57 -9.99 -4.20
N MET A 43 -2.34 -9.38 -5.11
CA MET A 43 -2.43 -9.81 -6.52
C MET A 43 -1.05 -9.81 -7.16
N ALA A 44 -0.25 -8.75 -6.95
CA ALA A 44 1.09 -8.64 -7.50
C ALA A 44 1.99 -9.77 -7.00
N ASN A 45 1.94 -10.08 -5.71
CA ASN A 45 2.70 -11.19 -5.13
C ASN A 45 2.24 -12.55 -5.68
N PHE A 46 0.93 -12.71 -5.87
CA PHE A 46 0.37 -13.93 -6.44
C PHE A 46 0.84 -14.16 -7.88
N VAL A 47 0.76 -13.13 -8.73
CA VAL A 47 1.22 -13.17 -10.13
C VAL A 47 2.74 -13.42 -10.22
N LYS A 48 3.53 -12.77 -9.35
CA LYS A 48 4.98 -13.01 -9.25
C LYS A 48 5.31 -14.46 -8.91
N ASN A 49 4.56 -15.08 -8.00
CA ASN A 49 4.75 -16.49 -7.63
C ASN A 49 4.41 -17.45 -8.77
N GLU A 50 3.64 -17.02 -9.77
CA GLU A 50 3.41 -17.76 -11.01
C GLU A 50 4.51 -17.53 -12.06
N GLY A 51 5.55 -16.74 -11.75
CA GLY A 51 6.63 -16.38 -12.67
C GLY A 51 6.24 -15.36 -13.73
N LYS A 52 5.16 -14.59 -13.50
CA LYS A 52 4.64 -13.59 -14.43
C LYS A 52 5.02 -12.18 -13.99
N ASP A 53 5.05 -11.26 -14.96
CA ASP A 53 5.21 -9.83 -14.67
C ASP A 53 4.04 -9.32 -13.83
N ASN A 54 4.35 -8.54 -12.80
CA ASN A 54 3.41 -8.00 -11.86
C ASN A 54 3.56 -6.48 -11.67
N THR A 55 4.34 -5.83 -12.53
CA THR A 55 4.73 -4.41 -12.40
C THR A 55 3.50 -3.51 -12.33
N HIS A 56 2.54 -3.71 -13.24
CA HIS A 56 1.30 -2.91 -13.24
C HIS A 56 0.49 -3.02 -11.93
N LEU A 57 0.48 -4.19 -11.29
CA LEU A 57 -0.21 -4.36 -10.01
C LEU A 57 0.53 -3.68 -8.86
N LEU A 58 1.87 -3.64 -8.90
CA LEU A 58 2.66 -2.87 -7.95
C LEU A 58 2.43 -1.36 -8.11
N ASP A 59 2.33 -0.88 -9.36
CA ASP A 59 2.02 0.53 -9.65
C ASP A 59 0.64 0.91 -9.09
N LEU A 60 -0.39 0.09 -9.33
CA LEU A 60 -1.72 0.30 -8.76
C LEU A 60 -1.71 0.28 -7.22
N ALA A 61 -0.96 -0.63 -6.61
CA ALA A 61 -0.82 -0.68 -5.15
C ALA A 61 -0.18 0.62 -4.61
N TYR A 62 0.88 1.10 -5.28
CA TYR A 62 1.57 2.33 -4.96
C TYR A 62 0.64 3.55 -5.09
N GLU A 63 -0.09 3.68 -6.20
CA GLU A 63 -0.99 4.79 -6.46
C GLU A 63 -2.11 4.89 -5.42
N MET A 64 -2.73 3.76 -5.06
CA MET A 64 -3.78 3.74 -4.05
C MET A 64 -3.24 4.13 -2.68
N LYS A 65 -2.05 3.65 -2.30
CA LYS A 65 -1.41 4.01 -1.04
C LYS A 65 -1.01 5.49 -1.02
N LEU A 66 -0.52 6.04 -2.13
CA LEU A 66 -0.21 7.46 -2.27
C LEU A 66 -1.47 8.32 -2.11
N LYS A 67 -2.58 7.90 -2.71
CA LYS A 67 -3.88 8.58 -2.57
C LYS A 67 -4.36 8.59 -1.12
N PHE A 68 -4.24 7.47 -0.41
CA PHE A 68 -4.53 7.41 1.02
C PHE A 68 -3.69 8.42 1.82
N GLN A 69 -2.36 8.41 1.65
CA GLN A 69 -1.47 9.29 2.41
C GLN A 69 -1.72 10.78 2.10
N THR A 70 -1.99 11.08 0.82
CA THR A 70 -2.33 12.45 0.39
C THR A 70 -3.64 12.92 1.03
N ASN A 71 -4.65 12.05 1.07
CA ASN A 71 -5.92 12.36 1.73
C ASN A 71 -5.73 12.60 3.23
N LEU A 72 -4.97 11.73 3.91
CA LEU A 72 -4.66 11.86 5.33
C LEU A 72 -4.01 13.22 5.64
N LEU A 73 -2.95 13.59 4.91
CA LEU A 73 -2.27 14.87 5.09
C LEU A 73 -3.18 16.07 4.80
N ASN A 74 -4.07 15.95 3.81
CA ASN A 74 -5.05 17.00 3.54
C ASN A 74 -6.07 17.16 4.67
N GLU A 75 -6.51 16.08 5.32
CA GLU A 75 -7.38 16.16 6.49
C GLU A 75 -6.65 16.80 7.68
N TYR A 76 -5.38 16.45 7.92
CA TYR A 76 -4.56 17.15 8.92
C TYR A 76 -4.43 18.64 8.61
N LYS A 77 -4.13 19.00 7.35
CA LYS A 77 -4.06 20.41 6.92
C LYS A 77 -5.37 21.16 7.17
N LYS A 78 -6.52 20.55 6.85
CA LYS A 78 -7.85 21.15 7.06
C LYS A 78 -8.20 21.35 8.53
N SER A 79 -7.64 20.54 9.43
CA SER A 79 -7.91 20.63 10.86
C SER A 79 -7.46 21.96 11.48
N ASN A 80 -6.45 22.62 10.89
CA ASN A 80 -5.74 23.77 11.46
C ASN A 80 -5.11 23.54 12.86
N VAL A 81 -5.05 22.28 13.31
CA VAL A 81 -4.41 21.89 14.58
C VAL A 81 -3.02 21.33 14.31
N VAL A 82 -2.91 20.46 13.31
CA VAL A 82 -1.65 19.81 12.97
C VAL A 82 -0.84 20.75 12.07
N THR A 83 0.40 21.03 12.45
CA THR A 83 1.37 21.83 11.66
C THR A 83 2.47 20.95 11.06
N GLU A 84 2.83 19.88 11.77
CA GLU A 84 3.92 18.97 11.44
C GLU A 84 3.49 17.51 11.55
N VAL A 85 4.19 16.65 10.82
CA VAL A 85 4.00 15.20 10.82
C VAL A 85 5.33 14.49 10.95
N GLU A 86 5.33 13.39 11.69
CA GLU A 86 6.45 12.46 11.80
C GLU A 86 6.19 11.24 10.90
N ILE A 87 7.23 10.74 10.23
CA ILE A 87 7.16 9.45 9.54
C ILE A 87 7.53 8.34 10.52
N ILE A 88 6.61 7.40 10.73
CA ILE A 88 6.86 6.20 11.53
C ILE A 88 6.98 4.97 10.63
N ALA A 89 8.10 4.28 10.76
CA ALA A 89 8.36 2.96 10.22
C ALA A 89 8.34 1.92 11.36
N THR A 90 7.85 0.70 11.08
CA THR A 90 7.90 -0.41 12.05
C THR A 90 9.27 -1.08 12.06
N ASP A 91 9.66 -1.80 13.12
CA ASP A 91 10.92 -2.57 13.18
C ASP A 91 11.12 -3.55 12.03
N ASN A 92 10.02 -4.06 11.46
CA ASN A 92 10.03 -4.95 10.28
C ASN A 92 9.89 -4.16 8.96
N SER A 93 10.43 -2.95 8.90
CA SER A 93 10.50 -2.13 7.69
C SER A 93 11.79 -2.41 6.92
N CYS A 94 11.78 -2.17 5.61
CA CYS A 94 13.00 -2.24 4.82
C CYS A 94 13.92 -1.04 5.14
N GLU A 95 15.19 -1.14 4.76
CA GLU A 95 16.21 -0.10 4.99
C GLU A 95 15.79 1.28 4.48
N ALA A 96 15.24 1.37 3.25
CA ALA A 96 14.77 2.63 2.67
C ALA A 96 13.65 3.30 3.50
N CYS A 97 12.80 2.49 4.15
CA CYS A 97 11.76 2.99 5.05
C CYS A 97 12.34 3.45 6.39
N MET A 98 13.33 2.72 6.92
CA MET A 98 13.99 3.06 8.18
C MET A 98 14.80 4.36 8.09
N GLN A 99 15.35 4.70 6.92
CA GLN A 99 16.03 5.99 6.69
C GLN A 99 15.11 7.21 6.85
N LEU A 100 13.80 7.02 6.72
CA LEU A 100 12.82 8.09 6.93
C LEU A 100 12.20 8.06 8.33
N ASN A 101 12.47 7.03 9.13
CA ASN A 101 11.86 6.85 10.43
C ASN A 101 12.26 7.98 11.39
N GLY A 102 11.28 8.58 12.05
CA GLY A 102 11.49 9.68 12.98
C GLY A 102 11.70 11.05 12.31
N ASN A 103 11.72 11.12 10.98
CA ASN A 103 11.86 12.40 10.31
C ASN A 103 10.55 13.19 10.41
N ILE A 104 10.68 14.45 10.80
CA ILE A 104 9.58 15.40 10.99
C ILE A 104 9.55 16.36 9.81
N PHE A 105 8.35 16.63 9.30
CA PHE A 105 8.12 17.56 8.19
C PHE A 105 6.93 18.47 8.46
N PRO A 106 7.00 19.76 8.08
CA PRO A 106 5.80 20.58 7.94
C PRO A 106 4.81 19.92 6.97
N ILE A 107 3.51 19.99 7.26
CA ILE A 107 2.49 19.31 6.43
C ILE A 107 2.54 19.73 4.96
N ASN A 108 2.77 21.02 4.69
CA ASN A 108 2.87 21.53 3.32
C ASN A 108 4.06 20.92 2.57
N GLU A 109 5.16 20.67 3.27
CA GLU A 109 6.34 20.01 2.71
C GLU A 109 6.08 18.52 2.48
N ALA A 110 5.43 17.83 3.43
CA ALA A 110 5.07 16.42 3.30
C ALA A 110 4.14 16.19 2.09
N LEU A 111 3.15 17.07 1.87
CA LEU A 111 2.25 17.04 0.71
C LEU A 111 2.97 17.24 -0.63
N LEU A 112 3.99 18.12 -0.65
CA LEU A 112 4.78 18.40 -1.85
C LEU A 112 5.72 17.24 -2.17
N LYS A 113 6.46 16.76 -1.16
CA LYS A 113 7.50 15.74 -1.32
C LYS A 113 6.93 14.34 -1.55
N LYS A 114 5.72 14.05 -1.05
CA LYS A 114 5.05 12.75 -1.21
C LYS A 114 5.96 11.58 -0.82
N LEU A 115 6.60 11.67 0.35
CA LEU A 115 7.61 10.71 0.82
C LEU A 115 7.03 9.31 1.08
N LEU A 116 5.73 9.23 1.38
CA LEU A 116 5.00 7.98 1.57
C LEU A 116 3.96 7.76 0.46
N PRO A 117 3.80 6.52 -0.05
CA PRO A 117 4.66 5.36 0.21
C PRO A 117 6.09 5.55 -0.31
N VAL A 118 7.06 4.93 0.35
CA VAL A 118 8.48 5.04 -0.03
C VAL A 118 8.69 4.39 -1.39
N LYS A 119 9.15 5.16 -2.38
CA LYS A 119 9.29 4.73 -3.79
C LYS A 119 10.07 3.42 -3.96
N ASN A 120 11.13 3.24 -3.18
CA ASN A 120 11.99 2.05 -3.24
C ASN A 120 11.73 1.06 -2.09
N CYS A 121 10.51 1.05 -1.54
CA CYS A 121 10.14 0.07 -0.52
C CYS A 121 10.23 -1.35 -1.08
N SER A 122 11.06 -2.19 -0.46
CA SER A 122 11.25 -3.59 -0.87
C SER A 122 10.45 -4.59 -0.02
N HIS A 123 9.60 -4.10 0.89
CA HIS A 123 8.88 -4.95 1.81
C HIS A 123 7.76 -5.74 1.07
N LYS A 124 7.69 -7.06 1.32
CA LYS A 124 6.77 -7.98 0.62
C LYS A 124 5.27 -7.65 0.72
N TYR A 125 4.88 -6.88 1.73
CA TYR A 125 3.50 -6.42 1.93
C TYR A 125 3.28 -4.96 1.50
N GLY A 126 4.19 -4.41 0.69
CA GLY A 126 4.19 -3.00 0.33
C GLY A 126 4.66 -2.10 1.49
N CYS A 127 4.71 -0.79 1.21
CA CYS A 127 5.10 0.21 2.20
C CYS A 127 4.06 0.34 3.32
N ARG A 128 4.49 0.08 4.56
CA ARG A 128 3.64 0.15 5.76
C ARG A 128 3.86 1.38 6.64
N CYS A 129 4.80 2.25 6.25
CA CYS A 129 5.03 3.51 6.96
C CYS A 129 3.80 4.42 6.91
N VAL A 130 3.69 5.30 7.91
CA VAL A 130 2.57 6.23 8.10
C VAL A 130 3.06 7.61 8.51
N TYR A 131 2.28 8.64 8.20
CA TYR A 131 2.41 9.96 8.82
C TYR A 131 1.61 9.98 10.12
N VAL A 132 2.28 10.36 11.20
CA VAL A 132 1.65 10.60 12.51
C VAL A 132 1.65 12.10 12.77
N PRO A 133 0.52 12.70 13.20
CA PRO A 133 0.46 14.12 13.47
C PRO A 133 1.21 14.44 14.75
N ILE A 134 1.97 15.54 14.75
CA ILE A 134 2.53 16.13 15.96
C ILE A 134 1.57 17.22 16.41
N VAL A 135 1.14 17.13 17.67
CA VAL A 135 0.25 18.10 18.31
C VAL A 135 0.87 18.49 19.64
N ASP A 136 0.83 19.78 19.95
CA ASP A 136 1.22 20.34 21.26
C ASP A 136 0.02 20.43 22.21
#